data_AF-A0A9E3CCQ5-F1
#
_entry.id   AF-A0A9E3CCQ5-F1
#
_cell.length_a   1.000
_cell.length_b   1.000
_cell.length_c   1.000
_cell.angle_alpha   90.00
_cell.angle_beta   90.00
_cell.angle_gamma   90.00
#
_symmetry.space_group_name_H-M   'P 1'
#
loop_
_entity.id
_entity.type
_entity.pdbx_description
1 polymer ?
#
loop_
_entity_poly.entity_id
_entity_poly.type
_entity_poly.pdbx_seq_one_letter_code
_entity_poly.pdbx_strand_id
1 'polypeptide(L)'
;MTEPTATPTTSRWTYAAMVAVGLAVIAVTLLGVVTQRVGSQTRSIDRANADAAARSLTGASARAAMAAAKTEVAATLTYSYKTLQADIAAAEKTMTPAFRTTYDQTMQRQVIPLATRTKTSSSASIPAVGIKEVSPTAATVLVFADQVVQNNQLATNSRLDRTRIEAHLVLVDGHWLISQLKPL
;
A
#
# COMPACT_ATOMS: atom_id res chain seq x y z
N MET A 1 2.02 -33.46 49.60
CA MET A 1 2.71 -32.85 48.45
C MET A 1 1.68 -32.59 47.37
N THR A 2 1.14 -31.37 47.32
CA THR A 2 0.28 -30.89 46.24
C THR A 2 0.60 -29.41 46.05
N GLU A 3 1.16 -29.10 44.90
CA GLU A 3 1.59 -27.78 44.46
C GLU A 3 0.36 -26.95 44.03
N PRO A 4 0.23 -25.68 44.43
CA PRO A 4 -0.89 -24.85 44.04
C PRO A 4 -0.74 -24.36 42.59
N THR A 5 -1.72 -24.68 41.75
CA THR A 5 -1.86 -24.19 40.37
C THR A 5 -2.23 -22.71 40.38
N ALA A 6 -1.27 -21.83 40.07
CA ALA A 6 -1.56 -20.44 39.75
C ALA A 6 -2.14 -20.36 38.33
N THR A 7 -3.40 -19.93 38.21
CA THR A 7 -4.00 -19.51 36.93
C THR A 7 -3.43 -18.14 36.56
N PRO A 8 -2.83 -17.95 35.37
CA PRO A 8 -2.45 -16.62 34.93
C PRO A 8 -3.73 -15.83 34.58
N THR A 9 -3.97 -14.80 35.39
CA THR A 9 -4.93 -13.73 35.18
C THR A 9 -4.64 -13.04 33.84
N THR A 10 -5.56 -13.18 32.89
CA THR A 10 -5.50 -12.52 31.58
C THR A 10 -5.71 -11.02 31.75
N SER A 11 -4.58 -10.31 31.82
CA SER A 11 -4.52 -8.85 31.92
C SER A 11 -5.13 -8.19 30.68
N ARG A 12 -6.18 -7.39 30.92
CA ARG A 12 -6.92 -6.57 29.93
C ARG A 12 -6.07 -5.44 29.30
N TRP A 13 -4.75 -5.43 29.52
CA TRP A 13 -3.80 -4.44 29.01
C TRP A 13 -3.18 -4.78 27.65
N THR A 14 -3.33 -6.00 27.15
CA THR A 14 -2.68 -6.42 25.90
C THR A 14 -3.33 -5.84 24.64
N TYR A 15 -4.53 -5.25 24.73
CA TYR A 15 -5.18 -4.61 23.57
C TYR A 15 -4.88 -3.11 23.44
N ALA A 16 -4.46 -2.43 24.53
CA ALA A 16 -4.20 -0.98 24.49
C ALA A 16 -2.84 -0.63 23.84
N ALA A 17 -1.93 -1.59 23.67
CA ALA A 17 -0.62 -1.40 23.04
C ALA A 17 -0.61 -1.66 21.51
N MET A 18 -1.75 -2.00 20.88
CA MET A 18 -1.83 -2.28 19.44
C MET A 18 -2.27 -1.10 18.56
N VAL A 19 -2.46 0.10 19.11
CA VAL A 19 -3.16 1.19 18.39
C VAL A 19 -2.26 2.30 17.84
N ALA A 20 -0.94 2.19 17.87
CA ALA A 20 -0.09 3.25 17.33
C ALA A 20 0.92 2.75 16.29
N VAL A 21 0.67 3.18 15.05
CA VAL A 21 1.60 3.29 13.92
C VAL A 21 1.77 2.03 13.06
N GLY A 22 0.70 1.30 12.75
CA GLY A 22 0.59 0.69 11.42
C GLY A 22 -0.24 1.65 10.58
N LEU A 23 0.37 2.38 9.64
CA LEU A 23 -0.31 3.44 8.89
C LEU A 23 -1.58 2.90 8.22
N ALA A 24 -2.71 3.50 8.59
CA ALA A 24 -3.97 3.59 7.86
C ALA A 24 -4.25 2.46 6.85
N VAL A 25 -4.74 1.33 7.36
CA VAL A 25 -5.47 0.35 6.54
C VAL A 25 -6.77 1.00 6.10
N ILE A 26 -6.83 1.54 4.87
CA ILE A 26 -8.08 2.07 4.30
C ILE A 26 -8.90 0.92 3.72
N ALA A 27 -10.14 0.93 4.17
CA ALA A 27 -11.19 -0.06 4.08
C ALA A 27 -11.89 -0.16 2.70
N VAL A 28 -12.52 -1.34 2.45
CA VAL A 28 -13.81 -1.56 1.72
C VAL A 28 -13.72 -1.49 0.16
N THR A 29 -14.24 -2.39 -0.70
CA THR A 29 -15.12 -3.60 -0.63
C THR A 29 -15.18 -4.33 -2.01
N LEU A 30 -15.65 -5.59 -1.99
CA LEU A 30 -16.62 -6.30 -2.89
C LEU A 30 -16.56 -6.14 -4.43
N LEU A 31 -16.46 -7.26 -5.17
CA LEU A 31 -17.60 -8.04 -5.76
C LEU A 31 -17.18 -8.87 -7.00
N GLY A 32 -17.53 -10.17 -7.02
CA GLY A 32 -17.80 -11.02 -8.22
C GLY A 32 -16.59 -11.38 -9.11
N VAL A 33 -16.46 -12.55 -9.73
CA VAL A 33 -17.46 -13.26 -10.55
C VAL A 33 -17.07 -14.74 -10.67
N VAL A 34 -18.07 -15.62 -10.55
CA VAL A 34 -18.02 -17.04 -10.92
C VAL A 34 -18.23 -17.18 -12.42
N THR A 35 -17.43 -18.01 -13.09
CA THR A 35 -17.84 -19.13 -13.94
C THR A 35 -16.58 -19.76 -14.51
N GLN A 36 -16.61 -21.05 -14.85
CA GLN A 36 -16.21 -21.55 -16.17
C GLN A 36 -16.27 -23.08 -16.16
N ARG A 37 -16.99 -23.67 -17.13
CA ARG A 37 -16.56 -24.88 -17.86
C ARG A 37 -17.30 -24.99 -19.21
N VAL A 38 -16.62 -24.67 -20.32
CA VAL A 38 -16.80 -25.38 -21.60
C VAL A 38 -15.42 -25.52 -22.23
N GLY A 39 -15.10 -26.75 -22.63
CA GLY A 39 -13.75 -27.20 -22.92
C GLY A 39 -13.36 -27.21 -24.40
N SER A 40 -12.06 -26.99 -24.60
CA SER A 40 -11.17 -27.65 -25.56
C SER A 40 -11.06 -27.17 -27.01
N GLN A 41 -12.02 -26.43 -27.58
CA GLN A 41 -11.84 -25.80 -28.91
C GLN A 41 -11.29 -24.36 -28.84
N THR A 42 -11.36 -23.73 -27.67
CA THR A 42 -10.83 -22.39 -27.40
C THR A 42 -9.31 -22.36 -27.21
N ARG A 43 -8.63 -23.51 -27.03
CA ARG A 43 -7.23 -23.56 -26.59
C ARG A 43 -6.23 -22.79 -27.46
N SER A 44 -6.45 -22.61 -28.76
CA SER A 44 -5.55 -21.83 -29.62
C SER A 44 -5.77 -20.33 -29.46
N ILE A 45 -7.02 -19.89 -29.39
CA ILE A 45 -7.41 -18.51 -29.11
C ILE A 45 -7.03 -18.13 -27.68
N ASP A 46 -7.27 -19.02 -26.71
CA ASP A 46 -6.88 -18.86 -25.30
C ASP A 46 -5.36 -18.75 -25.16
N ARG A 47 -4.57 -19.56 -25.89
CA ARG A 47 -3.10 -19.45 -25.88
C ARG A 47 -2.62 -18.16 -26.54
N ALA A 48 -3.15 -17.79 -27.70
CA ALA A 48 -2.79 -16.53 -28.36
C ALA A 48 -3.13 -15.32 -27.49
N ASN A 49 -4.29 -15.36 -26.82
CA ASN A 49 -4.72 -14.34 -25.87
C ASN A 49 -3.85 -14.33 -24.61
N ALA A 50 -3.47 -15.50 -24.08
CA ALA A 50 -2.57 -15.61 -22.94
C ALA A 50 -1.16 -15.09 -23.27
N ASP A 51 -0.64 -15.37 -24.47
CA ASP A 51 0.64 -14.85 -24.94
C ASP A 51 0.60 -13.33 -25.14
N ALA A 52 -0.50 -12.80 -25.71
CA ALA A 52 -0.71 -11.37 -25.84
C ALA A 52 -0.81 -10.68 -24.46
N ALA A 53 -1.53 -11.28 -23.51
CA ALA A 53 -1.60 -10.82 -22.14
C ALA A 53 -0.22 -10.84 -21.45
N ALA A 54 0.53 -11.93 -21.58
CA ALA A 54 1.89 -12.03 -21.01
C ALA A 54 2.85 -10.99 -21.61
N ARG A 55 2.75 -10.71 -22.91
CA ARG A 55 3.52 -9.63 -23.57
C ARG A 55 3.12 -8.25 -23.06
N SER A 56 1.83 -8.00 -22.80
CA SER A 56 1.38 -6.71 -22.25
C SER A 56 2.03 -6.41 -20.89
N LEU A 57 2.20 -7.42 -20.04
CA LEU A 57 2.84 -7.32 -18.72
C LEU A 57 4.36 -7.05 -18.78
N THR A 58 5.00 -7.21 -19.95
CA THR A 58 6.43 -6.91 -20.13
C THR A 58 6.66 -5.68 -21.03
N GLY A 59 5.58 -5.08 -21.52
CA GLY A 59 5.60 -3.93 -22.42
C GLY A 59 6.08 -2.62 -21.77
N ALA A 60 6.19 -1.57 -22.59
CA ALA A 60 6.63 -0.26 -22.14
C ALA A 60 5.72 0.34 -21.05
N SER A 61 4.39 0.22 -21.21
CA SER A 61 3.42 0.69 -20.21
C SER A 61 3.58 -0.03 -18.87
N ALA A 62 3.82 -1.35 -18.86
CA ALA A 62 4.05 -2.10 -17.64
C ALA A 62 5.32 -1.62 -16.92
N ARG A 63 6.42 -1.44 -17.65
CA ARG A 63 7.67 -0.92 -17.09
C ARG A 63 7.52 0.50 -16.55
N ALA A 64 6.82 1.37 -17.28
CA ALA A 64 6.56 2.74 -16.86
C ALA A 64 5.68 2.79 -15.60
N ALA A 65 4.57 2.04 -15.57
CA ALA A 65 3.69 1.97 -14.41
C ALA A 65 4.39 1.38 -13.18
N MET A 66 5.21 0.34 -13.34
CA MET A 66 6.00 -0.22 -12.23
C MET A 66 7.04 0.77 -11.69
N ALA A 67 7.71 1.53 -12.57
CA ALA A 67 8.68 2.56 -12.17
C ALA A 67 8.00 3.72 -11.44
N ALA A 68 6.83 4.15 -11.92
CA ALA A 68 5.99 5.14 -11.26
C ALA A 68 5.53 4.63 -9.88
N ALA A 69 4.94 3.45 -9.80
CA ALA A 69 4.51 2.84 -8.54
C ALA A 69 5.66 2.73 -7.52
N LYS A 70 6.85 2.32 -7.96
CA LYS A 70 8.03 2.23 -7.10
C LYS A 70 8.40 3.58 -6.48
N THR A 71 8.31 4.66 -7.25
CA THR A 71 8.72 6.00 -6.83
C THR A 71 7.63 6.71 -6.04
N GLU A 72 6.41 6.68 -6.56
CA GLU A 72 5.27 7.43 -6.03
C GLU A 72 4.78 6.82 -4.72
N VAL A 73 4.70 5.48 -4.63
CA VAL A 73 4.30 4.82 -3.37
C VAL A 73 5.33 5.09 -2.28
N ALA A 74 6.63 5.07 -2.59
CA ALA A 74 7.68 5.43 -1.64
C ALA A 74 7.47 6.86 -1.08
N ALA A 75 7.11 7.81 -1.94
CA ALA A 75 6.81 9.18 -1.54
C ALA A 75 5.57 9.25 -0.62
N THR A 76 4.53 8.46 -0.90
CA THR A 76 3.31 8.45 -0.04
C THR A 76 3.53 7.89 1.37
N LEU A 77 4.53 7.02 1.54
CA LEU A 77 4.85 6.32 2.79
C LEU A 77 5.97 7.00 3.59
N THR A 78 6.61 8.02 3.02
CA THR A 78 7.73 8.74 3.62
C THR A 78 7.28 10.10 4.13
N TYR A 79 7.48 10.38 5.42
CA TYR A 79 7.18 11.67 6.02
C TYR A 79 7.96 11.88 7.32
N SER A 80 8.00 13.12 7.81
CA SER A 80 8.54 13.44 9.13
C SER A 80 7.61 14.39 9.88
N TYR A 81 7.44 14.19 11.18
CA TYR A 81 6.65 15.10 12.04
C TYR A 81 7.09 16.58 11.94
N LYS A 82 8.33 16.84 11.51
CA LYS A 82 8.88 18.18 11.32
C LYS A 82 8.44 18.84 10.00
N THR A 83 8.09 18.04 9.00
CA THR A 83 7.83 18.48 7.62
C THR A 83 6.50 17.97 7.06
N LEU A 84 5.61 17.47 7.92
CA LEU A 84 4.34 16.82 7.54
C LEU A 84 3.59 17.52 6.42
N GLN A 85 3.36 18.83 6.51
CA GLN A 85 2.60 19.55 5.47
C GLN A 85 3.30 19.53 4.11
N ALA A 86 4.62 19.70 4.09
CA ALA A 86 5.41 19.66 2.86
C ALA A 86 5.47 18.23 2.28
N ASP A 87 5.63 17.22 3.13
CA ASP A 87 5.67 15.82 2.74
C ASP A 87 4.31 15.37 2.16
N ILE A 88 3.21 15.75 2.80
CA ILE A 88 1.84 15.52 2.33
C ILE A 88 1.63 16.21 0.97
N ALA A 89 1.95 17.49 0.85
CA ALA A 89 1.78 18.23 -0.41
C ALA A 89 2.65 17.65 -1.55
N ALA A 90 3.79 17.04 -1.24
CA ALA A 90 4.61 16.33 -2.21
C ALA A 90 3.96 15.00 -2.64
N ALA A 91 3.44 14.21 -1.68
CA ALA A 91 2.73 12.97 -1.96
C ALA A 91 1.45 13.20 -2.77
N GLU A 92 0.70 14.26 -2.48
CA GLU A 92 -0.55 14.59 -3.20
C GLU A 92 -0.34 14.83 -4.71
N LYS A 93 0.86 15.25 -5.12
CA LYS A 93 1.21 15.46 -6.54
C LYS A 93 1.33 14.16 -7.32
N THR A 94 1.52 13.02 -6.65
CA THR A 94 1.61 11.70 -7.28
C THR A 94 0.25 11.03 -7.40
N MET A 95 -0.83 11.69 -7.00
CA MET A 95 -2.16 11.12 -6.89
C MET A 95 -3.12 11.76 -7.89
N THR A 96 -4.09 10.98 -8.34
CA THR A 96 -5.25 11.53 -9.03
C THR A 96 -6.02 12.49 -8.11
N PRO A 97 -6.74 13.50 -8.65
CA PRO A 97 -7.51 14.44 -7.83
C PRO A 97 -8.53 13.76 -6.90
N ALA A 98 -9.16 12.68 -7.39
CA ALA A 98 -10.11 11.90 -6.60
C ALA A 98 -9.43 11.23 -5.39
N PHE A 99 -8.29 10.56 -5.62
CA PHE A 99 -7.58 9.88 -4.54
C PHE A 99 -6.96 10.85 -3.54
N ARG A 100 -6.48 12.01 -4.00
CA ARG A 100 -5.96 13.09 -3.15
C ARG A 100 -6.95 13.46 -2.04
N THR A 101 -8.24 13.55 -2.36
CA THR A 101 -9.28 13.89 -1.38
C THR A 101 -9.35 12.86 -0.25
N THR A 102 -9.34 11.57 -0.58
CA THR A 102 -9.35 10.47 0.42
C THR A 102 -8.07 10.46 1.26
N TYR A 103 -6.93 10.71 0.60
CA TYR A 103 -5.63 10.77 1.24
C TYR A 103 -5.56 11.92 2.25
N ASP A 104 -5.91 13.15 1.85
CA ASP A 104 -5.89 14.32 2.75
C ASP A 104 -6.80 14.10 3.96
N GLN A 105 -8.03 13.60 3.76
CA GLN A 105 -8.94 13.30 4.87
C GLN A 105 -8.31 12.35 5.90
N THR A 106 -7.60 11.32 5.44
CA THR A 106 -6.91 10.38 6.31
C THR A 106 -5.74 11.05 7.03
N MET A 107 -4.96 11.85 6.30
CA MET A 107 -3.82 12.58 6.85
C MET A 107 -4.25 13.54 7.96
N GLN A 108 -5.27 14.36 7.70
CA GLN A 108 -5.79 15.34 8.67
C GLN A 108 -6.40 14.68 9.91
N ARG A 109 -7.18 13.62 9.73
CA ARG A 109 -7.95 13.02 10.83
C ARG A 109 -7.13 12.07 11.70
N GLN A 110 -6.12 11.41 11.12
CA GLN A 110 -5.42 10.32 11.79
C GLN A 110 -3.91 10.53 11.86
N VAL A 111 -3.27 10.75 10.72
CA VAL A 111 -1.80 10.72 10.64
C VAL A 111 -1.16 11.93 11.27
N ILE A 112 -1.59 13.15 10.92
CA ILE A 112 -1.03 14.39 11.47
C ILE A 112 -1.14 14.42 13.00
N PRO A 113 -2.33 14.23 13.62
CA PRO A 113 -2.46 14.27 15.08
C PRO A 113 -1.59 13.23 15.79
N LEU A 114 -1.52 12.02 15.23
CA LEU A 114 -0.71 10.94 15.80
C LEU A 114 0.78 11.26 15.66
N ALA A 115 1.25 11.57 14.45
CA ALA A 115 2.64 11.83 14.13
C ALA A 115 3.21 13.02 14.90
N THR A 116 2.42 14.10 15.08
CA THR A 116 2.82 15.23 15.92
C THR A 116 2.96 14.81 17.39
N ARG A 117 1.99 14.07 17.94
CA ARG A 117 1.99 13.65 19.34
C ARG A 117 3.16 12.71 19.67
N THR A 118 3.45 11.76 18.77
CA THR A 118 4.48 10.73 18.99
C THR A 118 5.82 11.06 18.34
N LYS A 119 5.95 12.24 17.73
CA LYS A 119 7.13 12.66 16.94
C LYS A 119 7.52 11.61 15.91
N THR A 120 6.53 11.13 15.14
CA THR A 120 6.73 10.04 14.18
C THR A 120 7.36 10.53 12.89
N SER A 121 8.36 9.80 12.43
CA SER A 121 8.88 9.88 11.06
C SER A 121 8.85 8.49 10.44
N SER A 122 8.60 8.43 9.14
CA SER A 122 8.54 7.20 8.34
C SER A 122 9.42 7.36 7.11
N SER A 123 10.20 6.34 6.79
CA SER A 123 11.01 6.28 5.57
C SER A 123 10.75 4.97 4.86
N ALA A 124 10.29 5.03 3.62
CA ALA A 124 9.98 3.85 2.83
C ALA A 124 11.03 3.58 1.75
N SER A 125 11.31 2.29 1.55
CA SER A 125 12.06 1.77 0.42
C SER A 125 11.25 0.67 -0.25
N ILE A 126 11.31 0.61 -1.58
CA ILE A 126 10.53 -0.34 -2.37
C ILE A 126 11.50 -1.34 -3.01
N PRO A 127 11.87 -2.43 -2.31
CA PRO A 127 12.80 -3.43 -2.83
C PRO A 127 12.29 -4.13 -4.09
N ALA A 128 10.97 -4.31 -4.21
CA ALA A 128 10.38 -5.01 -5.35
C ALA A 128 9.02 -4.45 -5.74
N VAL A 129 8.72 -4.56 -7.04
CA VAL A 129 7.40 -4.32 -7.63
C VAL A 129 7.11 -5.41 -8.65
N GLY A 130 5.83 -5.70 -8.88
CA GLY A 130 5.38 -6.64 -9.91
C GLY A 130 4.08 -6.16 -10.53
N ILE A 131 3.97 -6.23 -11.85
CA ILE A 131 2.73 -5.87 -12.53
C ILE A 131 1.69 -6.99 -12.36
N LYS A 132 0.49 -6.63 -11.93
CA LYS A 132 -0.65 -7.54 -11.85
C LYS A 132 -1.47 -7.45 -13.14
N GLU A 133 -1.81 -6.23 -13.54
CA GLU A 133 -2.61 -5.92 -14.72
C GLU A 133 -2.14 -4.60 -15.34
N VAL A 134 -2.22 -4.47 -16.67
CA VAL A 134 -1.84 -3.24 -17.37
C VAL A 134 -2.65 -3.06 -18.65
N SER A 135 -2.97 -1.81 -18.93
CA SER A 135 -3.54 -1.32 -20.19
C SER A 135 -2.76 -0.07 -20.62
N PRO A 136 -3.07 0.54 -21.79
CA PRO A 136 -2.41 1.77 -22.20
C PRO A 136 -2.54 2.93 -21.21
N THR A 137 -3.60 2.97 -20.38
CA THR A 137 -3.94 4.11 -19.51
C THR A 137 -4.19 3.77 -18.05
N ALA A 138 -4.19 2.48 -17.68
CA ALA A 138 -4.40 2.02 -16.30
C ALA A 138 -3.52 0.83 -15.99
N ALA A 139 -3.07 0.72 -14.74
CA ALA A 139 -2.23 -0.38 -14.28
C ALA A 139 -2.51 -0.71 -12.82
N THR A 140 -2.33 -1.99 -12.46
CA THR A 140 -2.33 -2.46 -11.08
C THR A 140 -0.96 -3.09 -10.79
N VAL A 141 -0.24 -2.55 -9.82
CA VAL A 141 1.12 -2.96 -9.45
C VAL A 141 1.13 -3.45 -8.02
N LEU A 142 1.68 -4.64 -7.79
CA LEU A 142 2.04 -5.13 -6.47
C LEU A 142 3.35 -4.49 -6.02
N VAL A 143 3.34 -3.89 -4.85
CA VAL A 143 4.46 -3.15 -4.27
C VAL A 143 4.84 -3.81 -2.95
N PHE A 144 6.13 -4.14 -2.82
CA PHE A 144 6.71 -4.64 -1.57
C PHE A 144 7.48 -3.49 -0.94
N ALA A 145 7.02 -3.02 0.22
CA ALA A 145 7.57 -1.86 0.89
C ALA A 145 8.23 -2.26 2.22
N ASP A 146 9.45 -1.79 2.42
CA ASP A 146 10.18 -1.81 3.69
C ASP A 146 10.12 -0.39 4.25
N GLN A 147 9.43 -0.21 5.38
CA GLN A 147 9.19 1.09 6.00
C GLN A 147 9.84 1.15 7.38
N VAL A 148 10.78 2.08 7.56
CA VAL A 148 11.38 2.36 8.86
C VAL A 148 10.60 3.46 9.54
N VAL A 149 9.94 3.12 10.65
CA VAL A 149 9.14 4.03 11.47
C VAL A 149 9.92 4.38 12.73
N GLN A 150 10.10 5.66 12.98
CA GLN A 150 10.72 6.17 14.20
C GLN A 150 9.70 7.00 14.97
N ASN A 151 9.56 6.78 16.28
CA ASN A 151 8.72 7.59 17.15
C ASN A 151 9.17 7.44 18.62
N ASN A 152 8.73 8.35 19.49
CA ASN A 152 9.13 8.39 20.91
C ASN A 152 8.35 7.44 21.84
N GLN A 153 7.43 6.64 21.31
CA GLN A 153 6.64 5.66 22.06
C GLN A 153 7.18 4.22 21.88
N LEU A 154 8.02 3.99 20.87
CA LEU A 154 8.66 2.70 20.62
C LEU A 154 9.81 2.49 21.63
N ALA A 155 9.90 1.28 22.22
CA ALA A 155 10.96 0.93 23.17
C ALA A 155 12.38 1.16 22.62
N THR A 156 12.57 0.92 21.31
CA THR A 156 13.84 1.10 20.58
C THR A 156 13.88 2.40 19.76
N ASN A 157 12.85 3.25 19.86
CA ASN A 157 12.61 4.44 19.02
C ASN A 157 12.54 4.19 17.49
N SER A 158 12.63 2.93 17.03
CA SER A 158 12.65 2.56 15.61
C SER A 158 12.08 1.16 15.41
N ARG A 159 11.29 0.98 14.35
CA ARG A 159 10.70 -0.29 13.93
C ARG A 159 10.73 -0.42 12.41
N LEU A 160 11.05 -1.60 11.90
CA LEU A 160 10.93 -1.92 10.48
C LEU A 160 9.60 -2.64 10.23
N ASP A 161 8.77 -2.08 9.37
CA ASP A 161 7.53 -2.66 8.89
C ASP A 161 7.70 -3.14 7.45
N ARG A 162 7.19 -4.34 7.14
CA ARG A 162 7.19 -4.90 5.79
C ARG A 162 5.79 -5.15 5.31
N THR A 163 5.35 -4.37 4.32
CA THR A 163 3.98 -4.37 3.85
C THR A 163 3.91 -4.67 2.35
N ARG A 164 2.80 -5.28 1.93
CA ARG A 164 2.46 -5.51 0.53
C ARG A 164 1.28 -4.62 0.18
N ILE A 165 1.37 -3.92 -0.95
CA ILE A 165 0.36 -2.94 -1.37
C ILE A 165 0.01 -3.23 -2.82
N GLU A 166 -1.27 -3.31 -3.12
CA GLU A 166 -1.80 -3.22 -4.47
C GLU A 166 -2.00 -1.73 -4.80
N ALA A 167 -1.18 -1.21 -5.70
CA ALA A 167 -1.21 0.16 -6.18
C ALA A 167 -1.90 0.23 -7.54
N HIS A 168 -3.00 0.95 -7.61
CA HIS A 168 -3.69 1.24 -8.85
C HIS A 168 -3.20 2.58 -9.38
N LEU A 169 -2.82 2.62 -10.66
CA LEU A 169 -2.33 3.80 -11.33
C LEU A 169 -3.16 4.08 -12.58
N VAL A 170 -3.33 5.36 -12.88
CA VAL A 170 -3.96 5.86 -14.10
C VAL A 170 -3.01 6.84 -14.76
N LEU A 171 -2.87 6.74 -16.09
CA LEU A 171 -2.11 7.68 -16.90
C LEU A 171 -2.94 8.92 -17.16
N VAL A 172 -2.52 10.07 -16.62
CA VAL A 172 -3.15 11.38 -16.78
C VAL A 172 -2.09 12.35 -17.29
N ASP A 173 -2.33 12.97 -18.45
CA ASP A 173 -1.42 13.96 -19.05
C ASP A 173 0.04 13.47 -19.19
N GLY A 174 0.23 12.19 -19.49
CA GLY A 174 1.56 11.57 -19.64
C GLY A 174 2.22 11.16 -18.33
N HIS A 175 1.57 11.37 -17.18
CA HIS A 175 2.03 10.96 -15.86
C HIS A 175 1.19 9.82 -15.32
N TRP A 176 1.83 8.74 -14.90
CA TRP A 176 1.15 7.75 -14.08
C TRP A 176 0.87 8.38 -12.72
N LEU A 177 -0.36 8.28 -12.24
CA LEU A 177 -0.77 8.80 -10.93
C LEU A 177 -1.47 7.71 -10.15
N ILE A 178 -1.23 7.66 -8.85
CA ILE A 178 -1.90 6.76 -7.92
C ILE A 178 -3.39 7.13 -7.85
N SER A 179 -4.24 6.19 -8.23
CA SER A 179 -5.69 6.30 -8.07
C SER A 179 -6.21 5.59 -6.82
N GLN A 180 -5.45 4.61 -6.30
CA GLN A 180 -5.79 3.88 -5.09
C GLN A 180 -4.59 3.09 -4.56
N LEU A 181 -4.48 2.97 -3.23
CA LEU A 181 -3.57 2.05 -2.55
C LEU A 181 -4.37 1.11 -1.65
N LYS A 182 -4.11 -0.19 -1.78
CA LYS A 182 -4.78 -1.23 -0.99
C LYS A 182 -3.76 -2.14 -0.32
N PRO A 183 -3.70 -2.20 1.01
CA PRO A 183 -2.89 -3.19 1.71
C PRO A 183 -3.36 -4.62 1.41
N LEU A 184 -2.40 -5.56 1.38
CA LEU A 184 -2.64 -7.00 1.21
C LEU A 184 -2.40 -7.80 2.47
#